data_AF-B0Y6Q1-F1
#
_entry.id   AF-B0Y6Q1-F1
#
_cell.length_a   1.000
_cell.length_b   1.000
_cell.length_c   1.000
_cell.angle_alpha   90.00
_cell.angle_beta   90.00
_cell.angle_gamma   90.00
#
_symmetry.space_group_name_H-M   'P 1'
#
loop_
_entity.id
_entity.type
_entity.pdbx_description
1 polymer ?
#
loop_
_entity_poly.entity_id
_entity_poly.type
_entity_poly.pdbx_seq_one_letter_code
_entity_poly.pdbx_strand_id
1 'polypeptide(L)'
;MAPSEASILSNFLLSPASLPTIISLQQFTELFPKKLRAHPHIRVLYRELQQLREQDMDTVNGNIDQEVRQAETQKAELRKKIMKNGVDGMEENDRREMDMDVQLFGQGVNAASSEYHSISSLLSAMETACSNIEHEISQVDQEAANVLTGLSATVGELSDLRYGKMQGPAGSSGEEMVKEAIDGLEHLEQACNQLTSISQTIQVFFWDDFRTSSTEGSRYILGALSFRKQDQQSEFGRPLDVEQSDI
;
A
#
# COMPACT_ATOMS: atom_id res chain seq x y z
N MET A 1 -21.03 -33.93 -4.18
CA MET A 1 -20.83 -32.87 -3.18
C MET A 1 -20.27 -31.66 -3.90
N ALA A 2 -20.79 -30.46 -3.67
CA ALA A 2 -20.24 -29.25 -4.28
C ALA A 2 -18.81 -29.01 -3.73
N PRO A 3 -17.84 -28.58 -4.55
CA PRO A 3 -16.49 -28.30 -4.08
C PRO A 3 -16.52 -27.18 -3.02
N SER A 4 -15.69 -27.31 -1.98
CA SER A 4 -15.53 -26.26 -0.98
C SER A 4 -14.87 -25.03 -1.59
N GLU A 5 -15.15 -23.84 -1.04
CA GLU A 5 -14.55 -22.58 -1.48
C GLU A 5 -13.02 -22.63 -1.46
N ALA A 6 -12.43 -23.18 -0.39
CA ALA A 6 -10.99 -23.42 -0.31
C ALA A 6 -10.46 -24.25 -1.50
N SER A 7 -11.22 -25.28 -1.92
CA SER A 7 -10.85 -26.11 -3.07
C SER A 7 -10.99 -25.34 -4.39
N ILE A 8 -12.00 -24.48 -4.53
CA ILE A 8 -12.17 -23.64 -5.72
C ILE A 8 -11.02 -22.63 -5.84
N LEU A 9 -10.76 -21.89 -4.76
CA LEU A 9 -9.73 -20.85 -4.72
C LEU A 9 -8.34 -21.45 -4.91
N SER A 10 -8.02 -22.55 -4.23
CA SER A 10 -6.74 -23.25 -4.39
C SER A 10 -6.53 -23.78 -5.81
N ASN A 11 -7.54 -24.42 -6.41
CA ASN A 11 -7.42 -24.93 -7.78
C ASN A 11 -7.28 -23.80 -8.81
N PHE A 12 -7.99 -22.69 -8.63
CA PHE A 12 -7.94 -21.58 -9.58
C PHE A 12 -6.66 -20.74 -9.45
N LEU A 13 -6.22 -20.47 -8.23
CA LEU A 13 -5.13 -19.53 -7.97
C LEU A 13 -3.76 -20.18 -7.83
N LEU A 14 -3.67 -21.45 -7.43
CA LEU A 14 -2.39 -22.10 -7.10
C LEU A 14 -1.99 -23.19 -8.09
N SER A 15 -2.96 -23.97 -8.60
CA SER A 15 -2.68 -25.05 -9.56
C SER A 15 -1.95 -24.57 -10.84
N PRO A 16 -2.32 -23.41 -11.45
CA PRO A 16 -1.58 -22.88 -12.60
C PRO A 16 -0.39 -21.97 -12.22
N ALA A 17 -0.14 -21.73 -10.93
CA ALA A 17 0.75 -20.65 -10.51
C ALA A 17 2.23 -21.01 -10.44
N SER A 18 2.62 -22.29 -10.60
CA SER A 18 4.03 -22.66 -10.54
C SER A 18 4.80 -22.11 -11.76
N LEU A 19 6.04 -21.63 -11.54
CA LEU A 19 6.87 -21.06 -12.62
C LEU A 19 7.09 -22.07 -13.77
N PRO A 20 7.41 -23.36 -13.52
CA PRO A 20 7.58 -24.34 -14.59
C PRO A 20 6.32 -24.57 -15.43
N THR A 21 5.12 -24.40 -14.85
CA THR A 21 3.84 -24.49 -15.60
C THR A 21 3.69 -23.36 -16.60
N ILE A 22 4.22 -22.18 -16.27
CA ILE A 22 4.07 -20.96 -17.09
C ILE A 22 5.22 -20.84 -18.10
N ILE A 23 6.45 -21.09 -17.65
CA ILE A 23 7.63 -21.11 -18.51
C ILE A 23 8.63 -22.13 -18.00
N SER A 24 8.92 -23.14 -18.83
CA SER A 24 9.96 -24.12 -18.53
C SER A 24 11.35 -23.48 -18.59
N LEU A 25 12.32 -24.06 -17.89
CA LEU A 25 13.72 -23.60 -17.94
C LEU A 25 14.24 -23.51 -19.39
N GLN A 26 13.83 -24.44 -20.26
CA GLN A 26 14.22 -24.43 -21.67
C GLN A 26 13.69 -23.17 -22.37
N GLN A 27 12.38 -22.90 -22.26
CA GLN A 27 11.78 -21.69 -22.84
C GLN A 27 12.37 -20.41 -22.24
N PHE A 28 12.66 -20.41 -20.93
CA PHE A 28 13.31 -19.28 -20.27
C PHE A 28 14.71 -19.03 -20.84
N THR A 29 15.50 -20.08 -21.08
CA THR A 29 16.84 -19.94 -21.70
C THR A 29 16.77 -19.45 -23.14
N GLU A 30 15.67 -19.69 -23.85
CA GLU A 30 15.47 -19.21 -25.22
C GLU A 30 15.29 -17.70 -25.32
N LEU A 31 14.83 -17.05 -24.23
CA LEU A 31 14.71 -15.58 -24.12
C LEU A 31 16.07 -14.86 -24.18
N PHE A 32 17.17 -15.57 -23.94
CA PHE A 32 18.51 -15.02 -23.96
C PHE A 32 19.18 -15.21 -25.33
N PRO A 33 20.08 -14.29 -25.73
CA PRO A 33 20.88 -14.44 -26.95
C PRO A 33 21.66 -15.75 -26.96
N LYS A 34 21.77 -16.42 -28.12
CA LYS A 34 22.40 -17.75 -28.27
C LYS A 34 23.79 -17.88 -27.61
N LYS A 35 24.57 -16.80 -27.61
CA LYS A 35 25.93 -16.74 -27.01
C LYS A 35 25.92 -16.84 -25.48
N LEU A 36 24.82 -16.42 -24.84
CA LEU A 36 24.69 -16.36 -23.38
C LEU A 36 23.85 -17.50 -22.81
N ARG A 37 23.16 -18.31 -23.62
CA ARG A 37 22.26 -19.38 -23.14
C ARG A 37 22.96 -20.45 -22.29
N ALA A 38 24.25 -20.66 -22.50
CA ALA A 38 25.06 -21.59 -21.70
C ALA A 38 25.57 -20.98 -20.38
N HIS A 39 25.27 -19.70 -20.10
CA HIS A 39 25.78 -19.02 -18.94
C HIS A 39 25.13 -19.56 -17.64
N PRO A 40 25.92 -19.91 -16.61
CA PRO A 40 25.40 -20.52 -15.38
C PRO A 40 24.41 -19.61 -14.62
N HIS A 41 24.57 -18.29 -14.72
CA HIS A 41 23.66 -17.33 -14.05
C HIS A 41 22.21 -17.41 -14.55
N ILE A 42 21.94 -17.87 -15.77
CA ILE A 42 20.56 -18.01 -16.26
C ILE A 42 19.80 -19.06 -15.43
N ARG A 43 20.49 -20.13 -15.03
CA ARG A 43 19.90 -21.15 -14.15
C ARG A 43 19.71 -20.65 -12.73
N VAL A 44 20.61 -19.80 -12.25
CA VAL A 44 20.50 -19.16 -10.93
C VAL A 44 19.30 -18.22 -10.92
N LEU A 45 19.18 -17.35 -11.92
CA LEU A 45 18.06 -16.42 -12.07
C LEU A 45 16.70 -17.16 -12.18
N TYR A 46 16.65 -18.27 -12.92
CA TYR A 46 15.44 -19.09 -12.99
C TYR A 46 15.06 -19.68 -11.62
N ARG A 47 16.04 -20.10 -10.82
CA ARG A 47 15.81 -20.57 -9.44
C ARG A 47 15.35 -19.44 -8.51
N GLU A 48 15.94 -18.25 -8.63
CA GLU A 48 15.52 -17.08 -7.85
C GLU A 48 14.08 -16.68 -8.19
N LEU A 49 13.72 -16.66 -9.48
CA LEU A 49 12.34 -16.44 -9.94
C LEU A 49 11.38 -17.50 -9.43
N GLN A 50 11.83 -18.77 -9.37
CA GLN A 50 11.03 -19.85 -8.82
C GLN A 50 10.78 -19.62 -7.32
N GLN A 51 11.80 -19.24 -6.56
CA GLN A 51 11.69 -18.96 -5.13
C GLN A 51 10.79 -17.75 -4.83
N LEU A 52 10.95 -16.65 -5.57
CA LEU A 52 10.08 -15.48 -5.45
C LEU A 52 8.62 -15.85 -5.67
N ARG A 53 8.36 -16.68 -6.67
CA ARG A 53 7.01 -17.12 -6.99
C ARG A 53 6.44 -18.09 -5.95
N GLU A 54 7.26 -18.98 -5.40
CA GLU A 54 6.87 -19.84 -4.27
C GLU A 54 6.47 -18.98 -3.05
N GLN A 55 7.20 -17.91 -2.75
CA GLN A 55 6.85 -16.96 -1.69
C GLN A 55 5.52 -16.23 -1.96
N ASP A 56 5.28 -15.82 -3.20
CA ASP A 56 4.00 -15.21 -3.60
C ASP A 56 2.85 -16.23 -3.45
N MET A 57 3.06 -17.48 -3.85
CA MET A 57 2.08 -18.55 -3.69
C MET A 57 1.76 -18.85 -2.22
N ASP A 58 2.77 -18.80 -1.33
CA ASP A 58 2.57 -18.94 0.12
C ASP A 58 1.73 -17.79 0.68
N THR A 59 1.96 -16.57 0.19
CA THR A 59 1.15 -15.40 0.55
C THR A 59 -0.30 -15.56 0.09
N VAL A 60 -0.52 -16.02 -1.14
CA VAL A 60 -1.87 -16.30 -1.67
C VAL A 60 -2.55 -17.41 -0.90
N ASN A 61 -1.84 -18.47 -0.51
CA ASN A 61 -2.37 -19.52 0.38
C ASN A 61 -2.86 -18.94 1.71
N GLY A 62 -2.06 -18.09 2.36
CA GLY A 62 -2.46 -17.43 3.61
C GLY A 62 -3.70 -16.55 3.45
N ASN A 63 -3.81 -15.85 2.32
CA ASN A 63 -4.98 -15.04 1.99
C ASN A 63 -6.23 -15.90 1.76
N ILE A 64 -6.10 -17.05 1.10
CA ILE A 64 -7.21 -18.00 0.91
C ILE A 64 -7.72 -18.50 2.26
N ASP A 65 -6.82 -18.87 3.18
CA ASP A 65 -7.22 -19.29 4.53
C ASP A 65 -7.95 -18.19 5.30
N GLN A 66 -7.51 -16.94 5.14
CA GLN A 66 -8.17 -15.79 5.73
C GLN A 66 -9.55 -15.54 5.10
N GLU A 67 -9.66 -15.63 3.78
CA GLU A 67 -10.92 -15.45 3.04
C GLU A 67 -11.96 -16.49 3.46
N VAL A 68 -11.57 -17.76 3.57
CA VAL A 68 -12.46 -18.84 4.02
C VAL A 68 -13.01 -18.56 5.42
N ARG A 69 -12.16 -18.09 6.35
CA ARG A 69 -12.62 -17.69 7.69
C ARG A 69 -13.57 -16.51 7.65
N GLN A 70 -13.31 -15.53 6.79
CA GLN A 70 -14.19 -14.37 6.61
C GLN A 70 -15.53 -14.77 5.99
N ALA A 71 -15.53 -15.67 5.01
CA ALA A 71 -16.76 -16.19 4.41
C ALA A 71 -17.61 -16.93 5.45
N GLU A 72 -17.00 -17.72 6.34
CA GLU A 72 -17.70 -18.39 7.44
C GLU A 72 -18.28 -17.39 8.45
N THR A 73 -17.53 -16.37 8.85
CA THR A 73 -18.03 -15.34 9.77
C THR A 73 -19.15 -14.52 9.15
N GLN A 74 -19.01 -14.10 7.89
CA GLN A 74 -20.07 -13.39 7.15
C GLN A 74 -21.34 -14.24 7.01
N LYS A 75 -21.20 -15.53 6.72
CA LYS A 75 -22.34 -16.47 6.67
C LYS A 75 -23.01 -16.61 8.03
N ALA A 76 -22.24 -16.66 9.12
CA ALA A 76 -22.76 -16.71 10.48
C ALA A 76 -23.46 -15.40 10.88
N GLU A 77 -22.89 -14.25 10.51
CA GLU A 77 -23.49 -12.93 10.73
C GLU A 77 -24.78 -12.74 9.93
N LEU A 78 -24.81 -13.18 8.67
CA LEU A 78 -26.02 -13.17 7.85
C LEU A 78 -27.11 -14.03 8.50
N ARG A 79 -26.78 -15.25 8.93
CA ARG A 79 -27.72 -16.10 9.71
C ARG A 79 -28.22 -15.40 10.96
N LYS A 80 -27.34 -14.74 11.71
CA LYS A 80 -27.71 -13.99 12.93
C LYS A 80 -28.60 -12.79 12.62
N LYS A 81 -28.34 -12.05 11.53
CA LYS A 81 -29.16 -10.91 11.08
C LYS A 81 -30.53 -11.38 10.59
N ILE A 82 -30.61 -12.48 9.86
CA ILE A 82 -31.89 -13.11 9.47
C ILE A 82 -32.69 -13.49 10.73
N MET A 83 -32.06 -14.15 11.71
CA MET A 83 -32.71 -14.48 12.99
C MET A 83 -33.13 -13.26 13.81
N LYS A 84 -32.43 -12.12 13.69
CA LYS A 84 -32.74 -10.90 14.44
C LYS A 84 -33.79 -10.02 13.75
N ASN A 85 -33.81 -10.01 12.41
CA ASN A 85 -34.71 -9.19 11.61
C ASN A 85 -35.99 -9.94 11.16
N GLY A 86 -36.07 -11.26 11.38
CA GLY A 86 -37.21 -12.10 11.00
C GLY A 86 -37.94 -12.72 12.18
N VAL A 87 -39.04 -12.06 12.56
CA VAL A 87 -40.24 -12.57 13.25
C VAL A 87 -40.10 -13.00 14.72
N ASP A 88 -40.58 -12.12 15.59
CA ASP A 88 -41.11 -12.46 16.92
C ASP A 88 -42.19 -13.55 16.76
N GLY A 89 -41.80 -14.83 16.84
CA GLY A 89 -42.72 -15.96 16.67
C GLY A 89 -42.19 -17.29 16.12
N MET A 90 -40.91 -17.45 15.72
CA MET A 90 -40.42 -18.74 15.21
C MET A 90 -40.31 -19.81 16.30
N GLU A 91 -41.10 -20.88 16.19
CA GLU A 91 -41.06 -22.03 17.09
C GLU A 91 -39.85 -22.93 16.80
N GLU A 92 -39.46 -23.77 17.76
CA GLU A 92 -38.36 -24.74 17.61
C GLU A 92 -38.59 -25.74 16.45
N ASN A 93 -39.85 -25.86 16.01
CA ASN A 93 -40.23 -26.65 14.84
C ASN A 93 -39.79 -26.01 13.52
N ASP A 94 -39.99 -24.70 13.36
CA ASP A 94 -39.60 -23.95 12.15
C ASP A 94 -38.07 -23.95 11.96
N ARG A 95 -37.33 -23.95 13.08
CA ARG A 95 -35.87 -24.05 13.09
C ARG A 95 -35.37 -25.41 12.60
N ARG A 96 -36.09 -26.48 12.93
CA ARG A 96 -35.78 -27.84 12.45
C ARG A 96 -36.21 -28.04 11.02
N GLU A 97 -37.33 -27.47 10.60
CA GLU A 97 -37.79 -27.49 9.20
C GLU A 97 -36.80 -26.76 8.29
N MET A 98 -36.32 -25.57 8.68
CA MET A 98 -35.29 -24.86 7.90
C MET A 98 -33.95 -25.61 7.81
N ASP A 99 -33.49 -26.26 8.89
CA ASP A 99 -32.26 -27.07 8.84
C ASP A 99 -32.45 -28.32 7.96
N MET A 100 -33.64 -28.92 8.03
CA MET A 100 -34.03 -30.05 7.17
C MET A 100 -34.10 -29.64 5.71
N ASP A 101 -34.68 -28.48 5.39
CA ASP A 101 -34.77 -27.95 4.03
C ASP A 101 -33.40 -27.59 3.44
N VAL A 102 -32.49 -27.04 4.25
CA VAL A 102 -31.12 -26.77 3.84
C VAL A 102 -30.36 -28.06 3.53
N GLN A 103 -30.62 -29.13 4.29
CA GLN A 103 -30.03 -30.45 4.06
C GLN A 103 -30.67 -31.19 2.87
N LEU A 104 -31.99 -31.04 2.66
CA LEU A 104 -32.75 -31.76 1.64
C LEU A 104 -32.65 -31.10 0.25
N PHE A 105 -32.61 -29.77 0.19
CA PHE A 105 -32.63 -29.00 -1.06
C PHE A 105 -31.30 -28.33 -1.42
N GLY A 106 -30.24 -28.54 -0.62
CA GLY A 106 -28.85 -28.25 -0.95
C GLY A 106 -28.64 -27.00 -1.82
N GLN A 107 -28.60 -25.82 -1.20
CA GLN A 107 -28.16 -24.55 -1.83
C GLN A 107 -28.73 -24.32 -3.25
N GLY A 108 -30.02 -24.62 -3.45
CA GLY A 108 -30.72 -24.46 -4.72
C GLY A 108 -31.56 -23.19 -4.79
N VAL A 109 -30.93 -22.06 -5.12
CA VAL A 109 -31.39 -20.94 -5.99
C VAL A 109 -32.78 -20.31 -5.80
N ASN A 110 -33.68 -20.77 -4.92
CA ASN A 110 -35.05 -20.25 -4.84
C ASN A 110 -35.45 -19.75 -3.44
N ALA A 111 -34.62 -18.89 -2.83
CA ALA A 111 -35.05 -18.03 -1.73
C ALA A 111 -35.86 -16.81 -2.23
N ALA A 112 -36.70 -16.99 -3.25
CA ALA A 112 -37.43 -15.91 -3.91
C ALA A 112 -38.95 -16.06 -3.75
N SER A 113 -39.42 -16.52 -2.59
CA SER A 113 -40.86 -16.61 -2.36
C SER A 113 -41.31 -16.32 -0.93
N SER A 114 -40.75 -15.30 -0.25
CA SER A 114 -41.43 -14.71 0.92
C SER A 114 -41.21 -13.22 1.15
N GLU A 115 -40.92 -12.43 0.12
CA GLU A 115 -40.78 -10.97 0.28
C GLU A 115 -41.61 -10.22 -0.75
N TYR A 116 -42.92 -10.45 -0.72
CA TYR A 116 -43.84 -9.56 -1.42
C TYR A 116 -44.14 -8.36 -0.52
N HIS A 117 -43.60 -7.20 -0.85
CA HIS A 117 -44.02 -5.94 -0.25
C HIS A 117 -45.53 -5.78 -0.37
N SER A 118 -46.20 -5.39 0.71
CA SER A 118 -47.56 -4.84 0.59
C SER A 118 -47.51 -3.54 -0.22
N ILE A 119 -48.59 -3.17 -0.90
CA ILE A 119 -48.65 -1.96 -1.75
C ILE A 119 -48.19 -0.71 -0.98
N SER A 120 -48.53 -0.60 0.31
CA SER A 120 -48.09 0.51 1.16
C SER A 120 -46.59 0.48 1.48
N SER A 121 -46.02 -0.71 1.74
CA SER A 121 -44.58 -0.87 1.94
C SER A 121 -43.78 -0.58 0.66
N LEU A 122 -44.30 -1.01 -0.50
CA LEU A 122 -43.68 -0.75 -1.78
C LEU A 122 -43.67 0.75 -2.12
N LEU A 123 -44.80 1.44 -1.92
CA LEU A 123 -44.91 2.87 -2.20
C LEU A 123 -43.96 3.69 -1.31
N SER A 124 -43.88 3.36 -0.01
CA SER A 124 -42.94 4.00 0.91
C SER A 124 -41.47 3.73 0.53
N ALA A 125 -41.15 2.50 0.11
CA ALA A 125 -39.81 2.16 -0.36
C ALA A 125 -39.44 2.90 -1.65
N MET A 126 -40.39 3.02 -2.59
CA MET A 126 -40.22 3.77 -3.83
C MET A 126 -40.03 5.27 -3.58
N GLU A 127 -40.83 5.88 -2.70
CA GLU A 127 -40.70 7.30 -2.36
C GLU A 127 -39.34 7.60 -1.70
N THR A 128 -38.89 6.71 -0.82
CA THR A 128 -37.55 6.79 -0.22
C THR A 128 -36.45 6.64 -1.28
N ALA A 129 -36.59 5.68 -2.20
CA ALA A 129 -35.64 5.49 -3.29
C ALA A 129 -35.58 6.70 -4.23
N CYS A 130 -36.73 7.30 -4.57
CA CYS A 130 -36.79 8.53 -5.36
C CYS A 130 -36.07 9.69 -4.64
N SER A 131 -36.35 9.90 -3.35
CA SER A 131 -35.68 10.95 -2.57
C SER A 131 -34.15 10.73 -2.48
N ASN A 132 -33.71 9.49 -2.33
CA ASN A 132 -32.29 9.15 -2.30
C ASN A 132 -31.60 9.44 -3.64
N ILE A 133 -32.23 9.09 -4.77
CA ILE A 133 -31.69 9.36 -6.10
C ILE A 133 -31.63 10.86 -6.38
N GLU A 134 -32.67 11.62 -6.01
CA GLU A 134 -32.67 13.09 -6.15
C GLU A 134 -31.56 13.75 -5.33
N HIS A 135 -31.30 13.23 -4.12
CA HIS A 135 -30.19 13.67 -3.29
C HIS A 135 -28.84 13.33 -3.93
N GLU A 136 -28.67 12.11 -4.45
CA GLU A 136 -27.44 11.67 -5.13
C GLU A 136 -27.15 12.52 -6.37
N ILE A 137 -28.16 12.82 -7.19
CA ILE A 137 -28.03 13.73 -8.35
C ILE A 137 -27.54 15.11 -7.89
N SER A 138 -28.17 15.67 -6.85
CA SER A 138 -27.80 16.99 -6.32
C SER A 138 -26.37 17.00 -5.78
N GLN A 139 -25.93 15.91 -5.15
CA GLN A 139 -24.57 15.76 -4.66
C GLN A 139 -23.56 15.67 -5.82
N VAL A 140 -23.86 14.86 -6.83
CA VAL A 140 -23.00 14.72 -8.02
C VAL A 140 -22.86 16.03 -8.78
N ASP A 141 -23.94 16.80 -8.94
CA ASP A 141 -23.90 18.12 -9.57
C ASP A 141 -23.03 19.11 -8.77
N GLN A 142 -23.12 19.08 -7.44
CA GLN A 142 -22.29 19.91 -6.58
C GLN A 142 -20.80 19.51 -6.67
N GLU A 143 -20.50 18.21 -6.69
CA GLU A 143 -19.14 17.71 -6.87
C GLU A 143 -18.58 18.10 -8.24
N ALA A 144 -19.37 17.98 -9.31
CA ALA A 144 -18.98 18.41 -10.65
C ALA A 144 -18.70 19.92 -10.72
N ALA A 145 -19.54 20.74 -10.09
CA ALA A 145 -19.31 22.19 -9.98
C ALA A 145 -18.00 22.50 -9.23
N ASN A 146 -17.75 21.81 -8.11
CA ASN A 146 -16.51 21.97 -7.33
C ASN A 146 -15.27 21.61 -8.16
N VAL A 147 -15.32 20.49 -8.90
CA VAL A 147 -14.22 20.07 -9.78
C VAL A 147 -13.99 21.10 -10.90
N LEU A 148 -15.06 21.62 -11.52
CA LEU A 148 -14.96 22.68 -12.53
C LEU A 148 -14.35 23.97 -11.98
N THR A 149 -14.72 24.37 -10.76
CA THR A 149 -14.11 25.52 -10.08
C THR A 149 -12.63 25.26 -9.76
N GLY A 150 -12.27 24.06 -9.32
CA GLY A 150 -10.87 23.68 -9.11
C GLY A 150 -10.05 23.69 -10.40
N LEU A 151 -10.64 23.20 -11.51
CA LEU A 151 -10.01 23.24 -12.82
C LEU A 151 -9.82 24.68 -13.32
N SER A 152 -10.82 25.55 -13.16
CA SER A 152 -10.70 26.94 -13.59
C SER A 152 -9.70 27.72 -12.73
N ALA A 153 -9.63 27.43 -11.42
CA ALA A 153 -8.61 27.98 -10.53
C ALA A 153 -7.19 27.54 -10.94
N THR A 154 -6.97 26.24 -11.14
CA THR A 154 -5.67 25.72 -11.59
C THR A 154 -5.27 26.22 -12.98
N VAL A 155 -6.21 26.32 -13.94
CA VAL A 155 -5.95 26.96 -15.24
C VAL A 155 -5.63 28.44 -15.07
N GLY A 156 -6.28 29.13 -14.12
CA GLY A 156 -5.97 30.51 -13.75
C GLY A 156 -4.55 30.64 -13.20
N GLU A 157 -4.14 29.79 -12.27
CA GLU A 157 -2.78 29.74 -11.72
C GLU A 157 -1.73 29.43 -12.78
N LEU A 158 -2.00 28.46 -13.66
CA LEU A 158 -1.12 28.14 -14.80
C LEU A 158 -1.06 29.28 -15.82
N SER A 159 -2.15 30.03 -15.99
CA SER A 159 -2.19 31.22 -16.84
C SER A 159 -1.43 32.39 -16.22
N ASP A 160 -1.49 32.57 -14.90
CA ASP A 160 -0.74 33.56 -14.15
C ASP A 160 0.77 33.26 -14.18
N LEU A 161 1.15 31.98 -14.10
CA LEU A 161 2.52 31.51 -14.34
C LEU A 161 3.00 31.80 -15.76
N ARG A 162 2.14 31.63 -16.76
CA ARG A 162 2.48 31.83 -18.18
C ARG A 162 2.51 33.31 -18.60
N TYR A 163 1.66 34.15 -18.01
CA TYR A 163 1.43 35.51 -18.51
C TYR A 163 1.46 36.63 -17.46
N GLY A 164 1.34 36.36 -16.16
CA GLY A 164 0.91 37.36 -15.18
C GLY A 164 1.87 37.70 -14.03
N LYS A 165 2.65 36.74 -13.50
CA LYS A 165 3.40 36.98 -12.23
C LYS A 165 4.86 36.56 -12.13
N MET A 166 5.37 35.71 -13.01
CA MET A 166 6.83 35.41 -13.05
C MET A 166 7.62 36.43 -13.87
N GLN A 167 6.94 37.30 -14.60
CA GLN A 167 7.48 38.61 -14.97
C GLN A 167 7.12 39.54 -13.82
N GLY A 168 8.04 39.68 -12.86
CA GLY A 168 7.92 40.67 -11.79
C GLY A 168 7.67 42.08 -12.35
N PRO A 169 7.32 43.06 -11.48
CA PRO A 169 7.16 44.44 -11.91
C PRO A 169 8.38 44.84 -12.73
N ALA A 170 8.16 45.49 -13.88
CA ALA A 170 9.18 45.83 -14.87
C ALA A 170 10.45 46.38 -14.19
N GLY A 171 11.44 45.52 -13.96
CA GLY A 171 12.67 45.89 -13.25
C GLY A 171 13.34 44.83 -12.38
N SER A 172 12.63 43.86 -11.77
CA SER A 172 13.32 42.81 -10.98
C SER A 172 13.88 41.74 -11.91
N SER A 173 15.15 41.91 -12.30
CA SER A 173 15.91 40.91 -13.07
C SER A 173 15.92 39.57 -12.33
N GLY A 174 15.87 38.45 -13.06
CA GLY A 174 15.97 37.10 -12.50
C GLY A 174 17.21 36.90 -11.61
N GLU A 175 18.23 37.75 -11.75
CA GLU A 175 19.40 37.81 -10.87
C GLU A 175 19.07 38.14 -9.39
N GLU A 176 18.05 38.95 -9.13
CA GLU A 176 17.67 39.34 -7.76
C GLU A 176 17.00 38.18 -7.02
N MET A 177 16.19 37.39 -7.74
CA MET A 177 15.60 36.15 -7.22
C MET A 177 16.63 35.04 -7.01
N VAL A 178 17.62 34.95 -7.90
CA VAL A 178 18.73 33.99 -7.75
C VAL A 178 19.59 34.37 -6.54
N LYS A 179 19.83 35.66 -6.29
CA LYS A 179 20.54 36.12 -5.09
C LYS A 179 19.77 35.80 -3.80
N GLU A 180 18.47 36.07 -3.75
CA GLU A 180 17.63 35.74 -2.59
C GLU A 180 17.66 34.22 -2.28
N ALA A 181 17.64 33.38 -3.32
CA ALA A 181 17.73 31.93 -3.17
C ALA A 181 19.13 31.47 -2.69
N ILE A 182 20.20 32.09 -3.18
CA ILE A 182 21.58 31.82 -2.73
C ILE A 182 21.75 32.23 -1.26
N ASP A 183 21.29 33.42 -0.88
CA ASP A 183 21.36 33.93 0.48
C ASP A 183 20.58 33.02 1.45
N GLY A 184 19.42 32.50 1.03
CA GLY A 184 18.64 31.53 1.79
C GLY A 184 19.35 30.18 1.98
N LEU A 185 20.06 29.69 0.97
CA LEU A 185 20.85 28.45 1.05
C LEU A 185 22.08 28.62 1.97
N GLU A 186 22.74 29.77 1.93
CA GLU A 186 23.88 30.09 2.81
C GLU A 186 23.43 30.14 4.28
N HIS A 187 22.26 30.73 4.57
CA HIS A 187 21.70 30.72 5.92
C HIS A 187 21.35 29.30 6.41
N LEU A 188 20.87 28.43 5.52
CA LEU A 188 20.59 27.03 5.85
C LEU A 188 21.88 26.25 6.13
N GLU A 189 22.93 26.45 5.33
CA GLU A 189 24.25 25.85 5.54
C GLU A 189 24.83 26.26 6.90
N GLN A 190 24.76 27.55 7.24
CA GLN A 190 25.22 28.05 8.54
C GLN A 190 24.43 27.42 9.69
N ALA A 191 23.12 27.24 9.56
CA ALA A 191 22.31 26.56 10.57
C ALA A 191 22.69 25.07 10.73
N CYS A 192 22.94 24.36 9.63
CA CYS A 192 23.40 22.97 9.66
C CYS A 192 24.79 22.83 10.29
N ASN A 193 25.71 23.75 10.00
CA ASN A 193 27.05 23.77 10.60
C ASN A 193 27.01 24.07 12.10
N GLN A 194 26.11 24.95 12.55
CA GLN A 194 25.88 25.22 13.97
C GLN A 194 25.32 23.99 14.70
N LEU A 195 24.33 23.30 14.12
CA LEU A 195 23.78 22.06 14.68
C LEU A 195 24.83 20.94 14.78
N THR A 196 25.73 20.85 13.80
CA THR A 196 26.83 19.89 13.80
C THR A 196 27.85 20.21 14.90
N SER A 197 28.17 21.49 15.10
CA SER A 197 29.06 21.97 16.18
C SER A 197 28.48 21.71 17.58
N ILE A 198 27.17 21.92 17.76
CA ILE A 198 26.46 21.61 19.01
C ILE A 198 26.50 20.11 19.30
N SER A 199 26.30 19.26 18.28
CA SER A 199 26.36 17.81 18.42
C SER A 199 27.76 17.31 18.80
N GLN A 200 28.82 17.89 18.23
CA GLN A 200 30.21 17.59 18.61
C GLN A 200 30.52 18.00 20.05
N THR A 201 30.02 19.16 20.50
CA THR A 201 30.24 19.66 21.87
C THR A 201 29.56 18.77 22.91
N ILE A 202 28.35 18.29 22.64
CA ILE A 202 27.62 17.37 23.52
C ILE A 202 28.30 15.99 23.57
N GLN A 203 28.86 15.51 22.45
CA GLN A 203 29.63 14.26 22.45
C GLN A 203 30.91 14.36 23.31
N VAL A 204 31.64 15.48 23.27
CA VAL A 204 32.84 15.67 24.09
C VAL A 204 32.47 15.71 25.58
N PHE A 205 31.40 16.43 25.94
CA PHE A 205 30.93 16.51 27.33
C PHE A 205 30.47 15.15 27.88
N PHE A 206 29.71 14.38 27.08
CA PHE A 206 29.25 13.05 27.48
C PHE A 206 30.41 12.05 27.62
N TRP A 207 31.46 12.19 26.81
CA TRP A 207 32.64 11.32 26.87
C TRP A 207 33.56 11.63 28.05
N ASP A 208 33.69 12.90 28.44
CA ASP A 208 34.44 13.30 29.65
C ASP A 208 33.70 12.90 30.93
N ASP A 209 32.38 12.99 30.98
CA ASP A 209 31.56 12.58 32.13
C ASP A 209 31.53 11.04 32.31
N PHE A 210 31.55 10.30 31.19
CA PHE A 210 31.72 8.83 31.23
C PHE A 210 33.13 8.42 31.69
N ARG A 211 34.16 9.22 31.39
CA ARG A 211 35.56 8.95 31.77
C ARG A 211 35.81 9.20 33.26
N THR A 212 35.16 10.20 33.86
CA THR A 212 35.27 10.51 35.29
C THR A 212 34.47 9.56 36.19
N SER A 213 33.38 8.97 35.67
CA SER A 213 32.54 8.04 36.44
C SER A 213 33.12 6.60 36.55
N SER A 214 34.15 6.27 35.77
CA SER A 214 34.75 4.93 35.77
C SER A 214 35.99 4.83 36.68
N THR A 215 35.79 4.82 38.00
CA THR A 215 36.82 4.37 38.96
C THR A 215 36.51 3.08 39.71
N GLU A 216 35.32 2.48 39.55
CA GLU A 216 35.08 1.13 40.05
C GLU A 216 34.38 0.25 38.99
N GLY A 217 35.16 -0.69 38.44
CA GLY A 217 34.59 -1.97 38.01
C GLY A 217 34.03 -2.11 36.58
N SER A 218 34.66 -1.57 35.53
CA SER A 218 34.33 -2.02 34.16
C SER A 218 35.46 -1.83 33.14
N ARG A 219 36.37 -2.80 33.06
CA ARG A 219 37.35 -2.91 31.96
C ARG A 219 36.87 -3.74 30.76
N TYR A 220 35.59 -4.14 30.71
CA TYR A 220 35.12 -5.11 29.71
C TYR A 220 34.15 -4.57 28.65
N ILE A 221 33.73 -3.30 28.70
CA ILE A 221 32.76 -2.74 27.73
C ILE A 221 33.40 -1.76 26.72
N LEU A 222 34.65 -1.32 26.95
CA LEU A 222 35.34 -0.39 26.05
C LEU A 222 35.82 -1.00 24.72
N GLY A 223 35.85 -2.34 24.60
CA GLY A 223 36.22 -3.01 23.35
C GLY A 223 35.11 -3.02 22.28
N ALA A 224 33.83 -2.96 22.68
CA ALA A 224 32.71 -3.15 21.77
C ALA A 224 32.23 -1.86 21.07
N LEU A 225 32.57 -0.69 21.61
CA LEU A 225 32.16 0.61 21.05
C LEU A 225 33.20 1.22 20.09
N SER A 226 34.46 0.79 20.14
CA SER A 226 35.48 1.21 19.14
C SER A 226 35.22 0.62 17.75
N PHE A 227 34.56 -0.54 17.64
CA PHE A 227 34.38 -1.21 16.36
C PHE A 227 33.28 -0.58 15.47
N ARG A 228 32.30 0.10 16.07
CA ARG A 228 31.17 0.69 15.32
C ARG A 228 31.46 2.09 14.75
N LYS A 229 32.52 2.75 15.20
CA LYS A 229 32.89 4.11 14.74
C LYS A 229 33.76 4.08 13.47
N GLN A 230 34.32 2.92 13.11
CA GLN A 230 35.26 2.80 11.98
C GLN A 230 34.57 2.46 10.65
N ASP A 231 33.39 1.82 10.68
CA ASP A 231 32.63 1.51 9.46
C ASP A 231 31.86 2.71 8.89
N GLN A 232 31.47 3.71 9.69
CA GLN A 232 30.73 4.88 9.17
C GLN A 232 31.62 6.00 8.58
N GLN A 233 32.94 5.97 8.77
CA GLN A 233 33.84 6.94 8.14
C GLN A 233 34.41 6.49 6.78
N SER A 234 34.19 5.23 6.38
CA SER A 234 34.68 4.70 5.10
C SER A 234 33.76 4.98 3.90
N GLU A 235 32.52 5.45 4.10
CA GLU A 235 31.53 5.57 3.01
C GLU A 235 31.30 7.00 2.50
N PHE A 236 31.95 8.02 3.10
CA PHE A 236 31.81 9.43 2.71
C PHE A 236 33.09 10.07 2.14
N GLY A 237 34.00 9.25 1.60
CA GLY A 237 35.29 9.70 1.06
C GLY A 237 35.63 9.06 -0.28
N ARG A 238 34.83 9.28 -1.31
CA ARG A 238 35.33 9.19 -2.70
C ARG A 238 35.27 10.57 -3.35
N PRO A 239 36.41 11.16 -3.73
CA PRO A 239 36.41 12.36 -4.56
C PRO A 239 35.84 12.01 -5.94
N LEU A 240 34.89 12.82 -6.41
CA LEU A 240 34.49 12.85 -7.80
C LEU A 240 35.69 13.35 -8.61
N ASP A 241 36.35 12.45 -9.34
CA ASP A 241 37.25 12.83 -10.43
C ASP A 241 36.42 13.58 -11.49
N VAL A 242 36.57 14.91 -11.50
CA VAL A 242 36.13 15.75 -12.61
C VAL A 242 37.16 15.56 -13.72
N GLU A 243 36.81 14.76 -14.72
CA GLU A 243 37.51 14.80 -16.01
C GLU A 243 37.34 16.21 -16.59
N GLN A 244 38.42 17.00 -16.54
CA GLN A 244 38.67 18.05 -17.50
C GLN A 244 38.93 17.40 -18.85
N SER A 245 37.92 17.35 -19.71
CA SER A 245 38.09 17.17 -21.14
C SER A 245 38.11 18.54 -21.81
N ASP A 246 39.29 18.92 -22.30
CA ASP A 246 39.52 19.97 -23.27
C ASP A 246 38.55 19.83 -24.46
N ILE A 247 37.87 20.94 -24.81
CA ILE A 247 37.62 21.52 -26.16
C ILE A 247 36.79 22.80 -25.98
#